data_AF-A0A920NBU7-F1
#
_entry.id   AF-A0A920NBU7-F1
#
_cell.length_a   1.000
_cell.length_b   1.000
_cell.length_c   1.000
_cell.angle_alpha   90.00
_cell.angle_beta   90.00
_cell.angle_gamma   90.00
#
_symmetry.space_group_name_H-M   'P 1'
#
loop_
_entity.id
_entity.type
_entity.pdbx_description
1 polymer ?
#
loop_
_entity_poly.entity_id
_entity_poly.type
_entity_poly.pdbx_seq_one_letter_code
_entity_poly.pdbx_strand_id
1 'polypeptide(L)'
;MKLGERAKNERIIPLEQRINLRLSSTHAIRESVKVADMAYSLAGSSAIFERTPIQRKFQDVRVISQQIQGRMTHYDTAGQYFLGLEPQGRLF
;
A
#
# COMPACT_ATOMS: atom_id res chain seq x y z
N MET A 1 -14.76 18.62 -0.68
CA MET A 1 -14.35 18.47 0.73
C MET A 1 -13.35 17.32 0.82
N LYS A 2 -12.18 17.53 1.45
CA LYS A 2 -11.14 16.48 1.53
C LYS A 2 -11.62 15.33 2.42
N LEU A 3 -11.19 14.10 2.16
CA LEU A 3 -11.65 12.90 2.89
C LEU A 3 -11.52 13.03 4.42
N GLY A 4 -10.43 13.65 4.90
CA GLY A 4 -10.19 13.90 6.32
C GLY A 4 -11.16 14.88 6.97
N GLU A 5 -11.71 15.83 6.22
CA GLU A 5 -12.72 16.78 6.72
C GLU A 5 -14.09 16.10 6.86
N ARG A 6 -14.47 15.25 5.89
CA ARG A 6 -15.72 14.47 5.96
C ARG A 6 -15.70 13.47 7.11
N ALA A 7 -14.58 12.77 7.31
CA ALA A 7 -14.41 11.86 8.44
C ALA A 7 -14.62 12.56 9.80
N LYS A 8 -14.14 13.81 9.92
CA LYS A 8 -14.28 14.62 11.13
C LYS A 8 -15.71 15.12 11.36
N ASN A 9 -16.40 15.52 10.30
CA ASN A 9 -17.69 16.22 10.40
C ASN A 9 -18.89 15.28 10.34
N GLU A 10 -18.86 14.28 9.45
CA GLU A 10 -20.00 13.40 9.17
C GLU A 10 -19.88 12.06 9.91
N ARG A 11 -18.69 11.70 10.41
CA ARG A 11 -18.33 10.38 10.99
C ARG A 11 -18.63 9.17 10.09
N ILE A 12 -19.07 9.41 8.86
CA ILE A 12 -19.41 8.40 7.86
C ILE A 12 -18.48 8.64 6.66
N ILE A 13 -17.73 7.61 6.31
CA ILE A 13 -16.95 7.58 5.07
C ILE A 13 -17.68 6.61 4.14
N PRO A 14 -18.19 7.03 2.98
CA PRO A 14 -18.94 6.11 2.12
C PRO A 14 -18.06 4.98 1.58
N LEU A 15 -18.67 3.84 1.23
CA LEU A 15 -17.97 2.59 0.90
C LEU A 15 -16.95 2.79 -0.21
N GLU A 16 -17.32 3.48 -1.28
CA GLU A 16 -16.46 3.80 -2.42
C GLU A 16 -15.14 4.45 -1.97
N GLN A 17 -15.20 5.44 -1.09
CA GLN A 17 -14.03 6.15 -0.59
C GLN A 17 -13.17 5.25 0.30
N ARG A 18 -13.77 4.34 1.07
CA ARG A 18 -13.02 3.34 1.84
C ARG A 18 -12.27 2.36 0.93
N ILE A 19 -12.93 1.86 -0.12
CA ILE A 19 -12.35 0.97 -1.13
C ILE A 19 -11.19 1.67 -1.84
N ASN A 20 -11.42 2.88 -2.37
CA ASN A 20 -10.41 3.65 -3.08
C ASN A 20 -9.22 4.00 -2.19
N LEU A 21 -9.45 4.39 -0.93
CA LEU A 21 -8.37 4.66 0.02
C LEU A 21 -7.53 3.40 0.27
N ARG A 22 -8.17 2.25 0.49
CA ARG A 22 -7.47 0.99 0.73
C ARG A 22 -6.65 0.55 -0.48
N LEU A 23 -7.26 0.60 -1.66
CA LEU A 23 -6.61 0.23 -2.91
C LEU A 23 -5.40 1.12 -3.17
N SER A 24 -5.56 2.44 -3.06
CA SER A 24 -4.47 3.42 -3.25
C SER A 24 -3.33 3.19 -2.28
N SER A 25 -3.63 2.92 -1.00
CA SER A 25 -2.62 2.68 0.04
C SER A 25 -1.83 1.41 -0.23
N THR A 26 -2.53 0.33 -0.60
CA THR A 26 -1.90 -0.96 -0.97
C THR A 26 -1.02 -0.79 -2.19
N HIS A 27 -1.51 -0.08 -3.20
CA HIS A 27 -0.76 0.21 -4.42
C HIS A 27 0.52 1.01 -4.13
N ALA A 28 0.42 2.09 -3.35
CA ALA A 28 1.58 2.91 -2.98
C ALA A 28 2.67 2.09 -2.25
N ILE A 29 2.28 1.19 -1.33
CA ILE A 29 3.23 0.31 -0.64
C ILE A 29 3.92 -0.63 -1.65
N ARG A 30 3.16 -1.24 -2.55
CA ARG A 30 3.70 -2.20 -3.53
C ARG A 30 4.60 -1.53 -4.57
N GLU A 31 4.25 -0.34 -5.03
CA GLU A 31 5.11 0.45 -5.91
C GLU A 31 6.38 0.91 -5.19
N SER A 32 6.31 1.26 -3.90
CA SER A 32 7.50 1.62 -3.11
C SER A 32 8.49 0.45 -3.03
N VAL A 33 8.01 -0.79 -2.89
CA VAL A 33 8.87 -1.99 -2.94
C VAL A 33 9.54 -2.11 -4.30
N LYS A 34 8.80 -1.98 -5.40
CA LYS A 34 9.36 -2.06 -6.76
C LYS A 34 10.44 -0.99 -6.99
N VAL A 35 10.18 0.25 -6.58
CA VAL A 35 11.15 1.35 -6.70
C VAL A 35 12.41 1.08 -5.90
N ALA A 36 12.29 0.59 -4.66
CA ALA A 36 13.44 0.24 -3.85
C ALA A 36 14.26 -0.92 -4.45
N ASP A 37 13.59 -1.91 -5.04
CA ASP A 37 14.24 -3.05 -5.71
C ASP A 37 15.03 -2.60 -6.95
N MET A 38 14.45 -1.69 -7.75
CA MET A 38 15.15 -1.08 -8.88
C MET A 38 16.37 -0.27 -8.41
N ALA A 39 16.21 0.56 -7.39
CA ALA A 39 17.30 1.37 -6.85
C ALA A 39 18.44 0.51 -6.27
N TYR A 40 18.10 -0.57 -5.55
CA TYR A 40 19.09 -1.52 -5.03
C TYR A 40 19.86 -2.21 -6.17
N SER A 41 19.16 -2.61 -7.24
CA SER A 41 19.78 -3.25 -8.41
C SER A 41 20.74 -2.31 -9.15
N LEU A 42 20.37 -1.03 -9.29
CA LEU A 42 21.19 -0.01 -9.95
C LEU A 42 22.43 0.40 -9.13
N ALA A 43 22.40 0.26 -7.80
CA ALA A 43 23.52 0.60 -6.93
C ALA A 43 24.71 -0.38 -7.02
N GLY A 44 24.53 -1.53 -7.69
CA GLY A 44 25.58 -2.51 -7.93
C GLY A 44 26.13 -3.16 -6.66
N SER A 45 27.35 -3.70 -6.73
CA SER A 45 27.96 -4.45 -5.62
C SER A 45 28.12 -3.64 -4.34
N SER A 46 28.24 -2.31 -4.43
CA SER A 46 28.35 -1.43 -3.25
C SER A 46 27.12 -1.45 -2.33
N ALA A 47 25.96 -1.85 -2.85
CA ALA A 47 24.70 -1.90 -2.13
C ALA A 47 24.65 -2.98 -1.03
N ILE A 48 25.54 -3.97 -1.07
CA ILE A 48 25.55 -5.07 -0.09
C ILE A 48 26.07 -4.65 1.29
N PHE A 49 26.85 -3.56 1.35
CA PHE A 49 27.47 -3.11 2.58
C PHE A 49 26.47 -2.36 3.47
N GLU A 50 26.45 -2.67 4.77
CA GLU A 50 25.58 -2.06 5.77
C GLU A 50 25.72 -0.53 5.85
N ARG A 51 26.93 -0.01 5.60
CA ARG A 51 27.18 1.44 5.55
C ARG A 51 26.43 2.16 4.43
N THR A 52 25.96 1.44 3.42
CA THR A 52 25.25 2.01 2.28
C THR A 52 23.76 2.12 2.60
N PRO A 53 23.15 3.33 2.62
CA PRO A 53 21.77 3.51 3.10
C PRO A 53 20.71 2.70 2.34
N ILE A 54 20.98 2.35 1.07
CA ILE A 54 20.04 1.57 0.25
C ILE A 54 19.81 0.17 0.81
N GLN A 55 20.81 -0.43 1.45
CA GLN A 55 20.74 -1.77 2.03
C GLN A 55 19.59 -1.84 3.06
N ARG A 56 19.56 -0.86 3.98
CA ARG A 56 18.55 -0.80 5.04
C ARG A 56 17.17 -0.48 4.48
N LYS A 57 17.07 0.51 3.59
CA LYS A 57 15.79 0.95 2.98
C LYS A 57 15.12 -0.18 2.19
N PHE A 58 15.91 -0.96 1.47
CA PHE A 58 15.49 -2.15 0.72
C PHE A 58 14.93 -3.26 1.62
N GLN A 59 15.44 -3.41 2.84
CA GLN A 59 14.88 -4.34 3.83
C GLN A 59 13.60 -3.78 4.47
N ASP A 60 13.64 -2.53 4.92
CA ASP A 60 12.55 -1.89 5.66
C ASP A 60 11.25 -1.85 4.83
N VAL A 61 11.33 -1.49 3.55
CA VAL A 61 10.15 -1.43 2.68
C VAL A 61 9.48 -2.79 2.50
N ARG A 62 10.27 -3.87 2.50
CA ARG A 62 9.72 -5.24 2.42
C ARG A 62 9.04 -5.64 3.71
N VAL A 63 9.60 -5.29 4.87
CA VAL A 63 8.96 -5.51 6.16
C VAL A 63 7.59 -4.80 6.20
N ILE A 64 7.54 -3.52 5.80
CA ILE A 64 6.27 -2.78 5.73
C ILE A 64 5.28 -3.41 4.76
N SER A 65 5.74 -3.96 3.63
CA SER A 65 4.87 -4.63 2.66
C SER A 65 4.15 -5.88 3.20
N GLN A 66 4.65 -6.48 4.29
CA GLN A 66 4.02 -7.64 4.93
C GLN A 66 2.95 -7.26 5.95
N GLN A 67 2.87 -5.99 6.34
CA GLN A 67 1.83 -5.51 7.24
C GLN A 67 0.44 -5.68 6.62
N ILE A 68 -0.59 -5.69 7.47
CA ILE A 68 -1.97 -5.89 7.03
C ILE A 68 -2.39 -4.90 5.93
N GLN A 69 -1.88 -3.67 5.98
CA GLN A 69 -2.13 -2.61 4.98
C GLN A 69 -1.58 -2.94 3.59
N GLY A 70 -0.50 -3.72 3.52
CA GLY A 70 0.12 -4.10 2.25
C GLY A 70 -0.51 -5.31 1.57
N ARG A 71 -1.43 -6.05 2.22
CA ARG A 71 -1.91 -7.34 1.70
C ARG A 71 -2.53 -7.24 0.31
N MET A 72 -2.16 -8.17 -0.56
CA MET A 72 -2.65 -8.21 -1.95
C MET A 72 -4.15 -8.50 -2.04
N THR A 73 -4.76 -9.12 -1.02
CA THR A 73 -6.21 -9.38 -0.95
C THR A 73 -7.07 -8.12 -1.08
N HIS A 74 -6.51 -6.93 -0.85
CA HIS A 74 -7.22 -5.67 -1.08
C HIS A 74 -7.53 -5.41 -2.56
N TYR A 75 -6.71 -5.92 -3.48
CA TYR A 75 -7.01 -5.85 -4.91
C TYR A 75 -8.24 -6.67 -5.24
N ASP A 76 -8.38 -7.87 -4.65
CA ASP A 76 -9.54 -8.73 -4.84
C ASP A 76 -10.81 -8.06 -4.30
N THR A 77 -10.75 -7.52 -3.07
CA THR A 77 -11.91 -6.82 -2.48
C THR A 77 -12.30 -5.57 -3.26
N ALA A 78 -11.34 -4.80 -3.76
CA ALA A 78 -11.62 -3.65 -4.61
C ALA A 78 -12.19 -4.09 -5.97
N GLY A 79 -11.68 -5.17 -6.54
CA GLY A 79 -12.18 -5.77 -7.79
C GLY A 79 -13.64 -6.21 -7.66
N GLN A 80 -14.00 -6.87 -6.56
CA GLN A 80 -15.40 -7.22 -6.26
C GLN A 80 -16.31 -5.98 -6.31
N TYR A 81 -15.93 -4.91 -5.60
CA TYR A 81 -16.69 -3.65 -5.60
C TYR A 81 -16.89 -3.09 -7.01
N PHE A 82 -15.82 -2.99 -7.80
CA PHE A 82 -15.90 -2.43 -9.15
C PHE A 82 -16.67 -3.31 -10.15
N LEU A 83 -16.78 -4.61 -9.87
CA LEU A 83 -17.58 -5.55 -10.64
C LEU A 83 -19.04 -5.64 -10.16
N GLY A 84 -19.45 -4.82 -9.18
CA GLY A 84 -20.81 -4.84 -8.64
C GLY A 84 -21.10 -6.01 -7.70
N LEU A 85 -20.07 -6.67 -7.18
CA LEU A 85 -20.17 -7.73 -6.18
C LEU A 85 -20.03 -7.14 -4.77
N GLU A 86 -20.60 -7.84 -3.79
CA GLU A 86 -20.41 -7.50 -2.37
C GLU A 86 -18.94 -7.72 -1.96
N PRO A 87 -18.22 -6.67 -1.51
CA PRO A 87 -16.80 -6.78 -1.17
C PRO A 87 -16.58 -7.62 0.09
N GLN A 88 -15.79 -8.68 -0.03
CA GLN A 88 -15.46 -9.57 1.07
C GLN A 88 -14.09 -9.18 1.66
N GLY A 89 -14.11 -8.58 2.84
CA GLY A 89 -12.90 -8.22 3.55
C GLY A 89 -13.18 -7.74 4.97
N ARG A 90 -12.38 -8.20 5.93
CA ARG A 90 -12.57 -7.95 7.38
C ARG A 90 -12.44 -6.47 7.82
N LEU A 91 -12.18 -5.56 6.88
CA LEU A 91 -11.74 -4.19 7.14
C LEU A 91 -12.50 -3.14 6.31
N PHE A 92 -13.67 -3.50 5.76
CA PHE A 92 -14.55 -2.59 5.02
C PHE A 92 -15.89 -2.40 5.71
#